data_AF-A0A955UJH3-F1
#
_entry.id   AF-A0A955UJH3-F1
#
_cell.length_a   1.000
_cell.length_b   1.000
_cell.length_c   1.000
_cell.angle_alpha   90.00
_cell.angle_beta   90.00
_cell.angle_gamma   90.00
#
_symmetry.space_group_name_H-M   'P 1'
#
loop_
_entity.id
_entity.type
_entity.pdbx_description
1 polymer ?
#
loop_
_entity_poly.entity_id
_entity_poly.type
_entity_poly.pdbx_seq_one_letter_code
_entity_poly.pdbx_strand_id
1 'polypeptide(L)' 'MTSRSAVHLGRGLVLGLLLSLGCAQVEPWERERLALPAMQPEPHPLHSDLLDHVRRSRESGAGGGLSSGGGCGCD' A
#
# COMPACT_ATOMS: atom_id res chain seq x y z
N MET A 1 -7.39 42.84 -8.43
CA MET A 1 -6.49 41.76 -7.95
C MET A 1 -7.06 40.93 -6.78
N THR A 2 -8.35 41.07 -6.42
CA THR A 2 -8.96 40.36 -5.27
C THR A 2 -9.82 39.15 -5.67
N SER A 3 -10.45 39.13 -6.85
CA SER A 3 -11.39 38.04 -7.20
C SER A 3 -10.73 36.74 -7.61
N ARG A 4 -9.58 36.78 -8.32
CA ARG A 4 -8.82 35.57 -8.67
C ARG A 4 -8.30 34.85 -7.43
N SER A 5 -7.78 35.59 -6.45
CA SER A 5 -7.31 35.04 -5.17
C SER A 5 -8.44 34.41 -4.35
N ALA A 6 -9.63 35.02 -4.35
CA ALA A 6 -10.82 34.44 -3.71
C ALA A 6 -11.28 33.12 -4.37
N VAL A 7 -11.18 33.02 -5.71
CA VAL A 7 -11.50 31.80 -6.45
C VAL A 7 -10.47 30.69 -6.20
N HIS A 8 -9.18 31.03 -6.07
CA HIS A 8 -8.14 30.06 -5.73
C HIS A 8 -8.26 29.55 -4.28
N LEU A 9 -8.59 30.43 -3.33
CA LEU A 9 -8.89 30.06 -1.94
C LEU A 9 -10.11 29.14 -1.85
N GLY A 10 -11.20 29.47 -2.55
CA GLY A 10 -12.39 28.62 -2.61
C GLY A 10 -12.12 27.25 -3.23
N ARG A 11 -11.36 27.19 -4.34
CA ARG A 11 -10.97 25.91 -4.97
C ARG A 11 -10.08 25.06 -4.07
N GLY A 12 -9.13 25.67 -3.36
CA GLY A 12 -8.26 24.97 -2.41
C GLY A 12 -9.04 24.36 -1.25
N LEU A 13 -10.01 25.12 -0.69
CA LEU A 13 -10.88 24.66 0.39
C LEU A 13 -11.75 23.46 -0.04
N VAL A 14 -12.37 23.53 -1.22
CA VAL A 14 -13.21 22.44 -1.75
C VAL A 14 -12.38 21.17 -1.99
N LEU A 15 -11.19 21.30 -2.56
CA LEU A 15 -10.31 20.16 -2.80
C LEU A 15 -9.83 19.52 -1.48
N GLY A 16 -9.45 20.34 -0.50
CA GLY A 16 -9.07 19.87 0.84
C GLY A 16 -10.19 19.13 1.56
N LEU A 17 -11.43 19.62 1.44
CA LEU A 17 -12.60 18.94 2.01
C LEU A 17 -12.84 17.58 1.34
N LEU A 18 -12.75 17.51 0.02
CA LEU A 18 -12.94 16.26 -0.74
C LEU A 18 -11.91 15.16 -0.37
N LEU A 19 -10.66 15.55 -0.11
CA LEU A 19 -9.61 14.62 0.29
C LEU A 19 -9.82 14.01 1.69
N SER A 20 -10.57 14.70 2.57
CA SER A 20 -10.80 14.25 3.95
C SER A 20 -11.86 13.16 4.08
N LEU A 21 -12.72 12.94 3.07
CA LEU A 21 -13.81 11.95 3.14
C LEU A 21 -13.33 10.48 3.11
N GLY A 22 -12.07 10.22 2.78
CA GLY A 22 -11.52 8.86 2.66
C GLY A 22 -10.89 8.30 3.94
N CYS A 23 -10.66 9.13 4.97
CA CYS A 23 -10.02 8.69 6.21
C CYS A 23 -11.08 8.22 7.22
N ALA A 24 -11.67 7.04 6.97
CA ALA A 24 -12.53 6.38 7.95
C ALA A 24 -11.68 5.51 8.89
N GLN A 25 -11.79 5.77 10.20
CA GLN A 25 -11.14 4.95 11.21
C GLN A 25 -12.01 3.71 11.45
N VAL A 26 -11.63 2.60 10.83
CA VAL A 26 -12.34 1.31 10.93
C VAL A 26 -11.76 0.51 12.09
N GLU A 27 -12.62 0.02 12.97
CA GLU A 27 -12.18 -0.76 14.14
C GLU A 27 -11.58 -2.11 13.69
N PRO A 28 -10.56 -2.64 14.39
CA PRO A 28 -9.83 -3.83 13.93
C PRO A 28 -10.71 -5.05 13.64
N TRP A 29 -11.79 -5.24 14.41
CA TRP A 29 -12.73 -6.36 14.26
C TRP A 29 -13.75 -6.17 13.13
N GLU A 30 -13.98 -4.94 12.65
CA GLU A 30 -14.81 -4.70 11.47
C GLU A 30 -14.13 -5.18 10.18
N ARG A 31 -12.79 -5.34 10.22
CA ARG A 31 -12.00 -5.81 9.07
C ARG A 31 -12.26 -7.28 8.74
N GLU A 32 -12.63 -8.13 9.70
CA GLU A 32 -12.95 -9.54 9.44
C GLU A 32 -14.15 -9.70 8.50
N ARG A 33 -15.10 -8.76 8.51
CA ARG A 33 -16.31 -8.86 7.68
C ARG A 33 -16.06 -8.48 6.22
N LEU A 34 -14.99 -7.74 5.95
CA LEU A 34 -14.57 -7.29 4.61
C LEU A 34 -13.32 -8.03 4.09
N ALA A 35 -12.53 -8.63 4.97
CA ALA A 35 -11.33 -9.37 4.61
C ALA A 35 -11.69 -10.78 4.15
N LEU A 36 -11.61 -11.01 2.85
CA LEU A 36 -11.73 -12.35 2.27
C LEU A 36 -10.46 -13.17 2.61
N PRO A 37 -10.52 -14.51 2.73
CA PRO A 37 -9.35 -15.35 2.92
C PRO A 37 -8.25 -15.16 1.85
N ALA A 38 -8.65 -14.77 0.63
CA ALA A 38 -7.73 -14.46 -0.47
C ALA A 38 -6.94 -13.15 -0.27
N MET A 39 -7.34 -12.28 0.67
CA MET A 39 -6.63 -11.06 1.03
C MET A 39 -5.58 -11.29 2.13
N GLN A 40 -5.41 -12.54 2.60
CA GLN A 40 -4.34 -12.85 3.52
C GLN A 40 -2.99 -12.56 2.87
N PRO A 41 -2.02 -11.99 3.60
CA PRO A 41 -0.71 -11.65 3.06
C PRO A 41 0.04 -12.90 2.56
N GLU A 42 -0.19 -14.05 3.19
CA GLU A 42 0.40 -15.32 2.78
C GLU A 42 -0.59 -16.48 2.99
N PRO A 43 -1.48 -16.76 2.02
CA PRO A 43 -2.49 -17.81 2.16
C PRO A 43 -1.92 -19.22 1.98
N HIS A 44 -0.74 -19.37 1.35
CA HIS A 44 -0.12 -20.66 1.03
C HIS A 44 1.38 -20.65 1.37
N PRO A 45 1.76 -20.72 2.65
CA PRO A 45 3.15 -20.52 3.09
C PRO A 45 4.13 -21.50 2.45
N LEU A 46 3.74 -22.78 2.29
CA LEU A 46 4.59 -23.79 1.64
C LEU A 46 4.88 -23.47 0.17
N HIS A 47 3.89 -22.94 -0.56
CA HIS A 47 4.07 -22.56 -1.95
C HIS A 47 5.01 -21.36 -2.07
N SER A 48 4.88 -20.39 -1.18
CA SER A 48 5.71 -19.19 -1.17
C SER A 48 7.15 -19.49 -0.74
N ASP A 49 7.35 -20.39 0.23
CA ASP A 49 8.69 -20.89 0.59
C ASP A 49 9.38 -21.59 -0.59
N LEU A 50 8.64 -22.38 -1.37
CA LEU A 50 9.17 -23.03 -2.57
C LEU A 50 9.55 -22.02 -3.66
N LEU A 51 8.69 -21.02 -3.88
CA LEU A 51 8.99 -19.95 -4.84
C LEU A 51 10.20 -19.12 -4.40
N ASP A 52 10.33 -18.85 -3.10
CA ASP A 52 11.47 -18.12 -2.54
C ASP A 52 12.76 -18.95 -2.64
N HIS A 53 12.70 -20.27 -2.44
CA HIS A 53 13.84 -21.17 -2.66
C HIS A 53 14.30 -21.17 -4.13
N VAL A 54 13.37 -21.23 -5.08
CA VAL A 54 13.66 -21.14 -6.52
C VAL A 54 14.23 -19.77 -6.87
N ARG A 55 13.65 -18.69 -6.32
CA ARG A 55 14.10 -17.31 -6.54
C ARG A 55 15.52 -17.11 -6.02
N ARG A 56 15.80 -17.49 -4.76
CA ARG A 56 17.14 -17.43 -4.16
C ARG A 56 18.19 -18.18 -4.98
N SER A 57 17.82 -19.32 -5.55
CA SER A 57 18.73 -20.12 -6.40
C SER A 57 19.04 -19.43 -7.74
N ARG A 58 18.12 -18.61 -8.25
CA ARG A 58 18.28 -17.87 -9.52
C ARG A 58 18.91 -16.49 -9.31
N GLU A 59 18.68 -15.89 -8.15
CA GLU A 59 19.13 -14.55 -7.78
C GLU A 59 20.33 -14.62 -6.82
N SER A 60 21.11 -15.70 -6.80
CA SER A 60 22.30 -15.86 -5.93
C SER A 60 23.43 -14.83 -6.17
N GLY A 61 23.20 -13.78 -6.97
CA GLY A 61 24.01 -12.56 -7.09
C GLY A 61 23.23 -11.24 -6.99
N ALA A 62 21.91 -11.26 -6.74
CA ALA A 62 21.06 -10.09 -6.53
C ALA A 62 20.30 -10.27 -5.21
N GLY A 63 20.71 -9.57 -4.16
CA GLY A 63 20.10 -9.67 -2.84
C GLY A 63 18.61 -9.30 -2.86
N GLY A 64 17.76 -10.08 -2.18
CA GLY A 64 16.34 -9.75 -2.09
C GLY A 64 15.49 -10.75 -1.32
N GLY A 65 15.53 -10.68 0.01
CA GLY A 65 14.50 -11.24 0.88
C GLY A 65 13.74 -10.12 1.60
N LEU A 66 12.41 -10.16 1.52
CA LEU A 66 11.42 -9.46 2.36
C LEU A 66 11.80 -8.04 2.84
N SER A 67 11.94 -7.08 1.91
CA SER A 67 11.76 -5.66 2.26
C SER A 67 10.30 -5.28 2.06
N SER A 68 9.60 -5.05 3.17
CA SER A 68 8.36 -4.29 3.16
C SER A 68 8.60 -2.91 2.56
N GLY A 69 8.22 -2.70 1.30
CA GLY A 69 8.27 -1.38 0.65
C GLY A 69 9.49 -1.20 -0.25
N GLY A 70 9.25 -0.53 -1.38
CA GLY A 70 10.10 -0.54 -2.57
C GLY A 70 11.52 -0.02 -2.37
N GLY A 71 12.47 -0.72 -2.99
CA GLY A 71 13.85 -0.30 -3.17
C GLY A 71 14.53 -1.18 -4.21
N CYS A 72 15.35 -0.60 -5.08
CA CYS A 72 16.22 -1.33 -6.00
C CYS A 72 17.36 -1.93 -5.16
N GLY A 73 17.30 -3.24 -4.90
CA GLY A 73 18.29 -3.96 -4.11
C GLY A 73 19.59 -4.14 -4.88
N CYS A 74 20.61 -3.38 -4.50
CA CYS A 74 22.00 -3.60 -4.88
C CYS A 74 22.84 -3.56 -3.60
N ASP A 75 23.57 -4.64 -3.31
CA ASP A 75 24.81 -4.59 -2.54
C ASP A 75 25.99 -4.55 -3.51
#